data_AF-A0A829NBX2-F1
#
_entry.id   AF-A0A829NBX2-F1
#
_cell.length_a   1.000
_cell.length_b   1.000
_cell.length_c   1.000
_cell.angle_alpha   90.00
_cell.angle_beta   90.00
_cell.angle_gamma   90.00
#
_symmetry.space_group_name_H-M   'P 1'
#
loop_
_entity.id
_entity.type
_entity.pdbx_description
1 polymer ?
#
loop_
_entity_poly.entity_id
_entity_poly.type
_entity_poly.pdbx_seq_one_letter_code
_entity_poly.pdbx_strand_id
1 'polypeptide(L)'
;MDTRMRTIARSTIATLLDRLPRLGADCSIREFDVDLFRLVDARTVRKAMRTKSDLMEREEQLRRNPDIFVFEDMPFEDWASETSTMEVDCEDENGRIEFVVGSYGYTSDDGSFVEHPRLDPIPNYTTTIEDAIQFKSSIFLSHLHMTITEVDGEWGTDYRVALFSPAGEAVHKYQSDTLPHAIIGAVLGAMSDGWTYPLASYKLVD
;
A
#
# COMPACT_ATOMS: atom_id res chain seq x y z
N MET A 1 -15.40 3.05 16.58
CA MET A 1 -15.10 2.69 15.18
C MET A 1 -15.36 1.21 15.03
N ASP A 2 -16.37 0.85 14.27
CA ASP A 2 -16.66 -0.54 13.93
C ASP A 2 -15.67 -0.94 12.82
N THR A 3 -14.50 -1.46 13.20
CA THR A 3 -13.52 -1.97 12.23
C THR A 3 -14.11 -3.22 11.60
N ARG A 4 -14.90 -3.02 10.53
CA ARG A 4 -15.34 -4.11 9.67
C ARG A 4 -14.12 -4.88 9.21
N MET A 5 -13.98 -6.09 9.74
CA MET A 5 -12.92 -7.03 9.40
C MET A 5 -12.97 -7.28 7.89
N ARG A 6 -11.90 -6.92 7.19
CA ARG A 6 -11.84 -7.00 5.73
C ARG A 6 -11.82 -8.45 5.29
N THR A 7 -12.46 -8.73 4.16
CA THR A 7 -12.48 -10.09 3.61
C THR A 7 -11.49 -10.17 2.47
N ILE A 8 -10.53 -11.11 2.55
CA ILE A 8 -9.52 -11.35 1.53
C ILE A 8 -9.68 -12.78 1.03
N ALA A 9 -9.86 -12.95 -0.28
CA ALA A 9 -9.97 -14.27 -0.88
C ALA A 9 -8.59 -14.93 -0.98
N ARG A 10 -8.51 -16.23 -0.64
CA ARG A 10 -7.26 -17.01 -0.78
C ARG A 10 -6.78 -17.07 -2.22
N SER A 11 -7.70 -17.11 -3.17
CA SER A 11 -7.40 -17.04 -4.60
C SER A 11 -6.67 -15.76 -5.00
N THR A 12 -6.98 -14.62 -4.37
CA THR A 12 -6.26 -13.36 -4.58
C THR A 12 -4.82 -13.45 -4.07
N ILE A 13 -4.61 -14.02 -2.88
CA ILE A 13 -3.27 -14.20 -2.30
C ILE A 13 -2.42 -15.13 -3.18
N ALA A 14 -2.98 -16.26 -3.61
CA ALA A 14 -2.32 -17.19 -4.51
C ALA A 14 -1.92 -16.52 -5.83
N THR A 15 -2.84 -15.75 -6.43
CA THR A 15 -2.57 -14.98 -7.65
C THR A 15 -1.43 -13.98 -7.47
N LEU A 16 -1.34 -13.33 -6.31
CA LEU A 16 -0.26 -12.39 -6.02
C LEU A 16 1.08 -13.09 -5.77
N LEU A 17 1.09 -14.24 -5.09
CA LEU A 17 2.30 -15.04 -4.94
C LEU A 17 2.84 -15.52 -6.30
N ASP A 18 1.96 -15.99 -7.19
CA ASP A 18 2.35 -16.45 -8.53
C ASP A 18 2.90 -15.33 -9.42
N ARG A 19 2.44 -14.09 -9.18
CA ARG A 19 2.87 -12.88 -9.89
C ARG A 19 4.09 -12.20 -9.26
N LEU A 20 4.48 -12.56 -8.05
CA LEU A 20 5.64 -11.95 -7.41
C LEU A 20 6.87 -12.19 -8.31
N PRO A 21 7.61 -11.14 -8.70
CA PRO A 21 8.71 -11.29 -9.62
C PRO A 21 9.66 -12.40 -9.14
N ARG A 22 9.93 -13.35 -10.03
CA ARG A 22 10.99 -14.32 -9.80
C ARG A 22 12.32 -13.60 -9.93
N LEU A 23 13.34 -14.15 -9.26
CA LEU A 23 14.72 -13.66 -9.29
C LEU A 23 15.11 -13.20 -10.72
N GLY A 24 15.50 -11.94 -10.86
CA GLY A 24 16.00 -11.35 -12.12
C GLY A 24 14.95 -10.89 -13.14
N ALA A 25 13.66 -10.75 -12.80
CA ALA A 25 12.64 -10.26 -13.73
C ALA A 25 12.33 -8.76 -13.57
N ASP A 26 12.64 -7.96 -14.61
CA ASP A 26 12.18 -6.57 -14.77
C ASP A 26 10.77 -6.53 -15.37
N CYS A 27 9.74 -6.61 -14.52
CA CYS A 27 8.36 -6.39 -14.94
C CYS A 27 7.75 -5.20 -14.22
N SER A 28 6.84 -4.48 -14.89
CA SER A 28 6.13 -3.30 -14.35
C SER A 28 5.50 -3.60 -12.99
N ILE A 29 6.19 -3.15 -11.94
CA ILE A 29 5.91 -3.42 -10.54
C ILE A 29 4.65 -2.67 -10.06
N ARG A 30 4.28 -1.59 -10.74
CA ARG A 30 3.32 -0.63 -10.21
C ARG A 30 1.89 -1.17 -10.07
N GLU A 31 1.46 -1.99 -11.02
CA GLU A 31 0.13 -2.63 -10.93
C GLU A 31 0.09 -3.68 -9.83
N PHE A 32 1.23 -4.32 -9.54
CA PHE A 32 1.35 -5.24 -8.41
C PHE A 32 1.22 -4.50 -7.07
N ASP A 33 1.89 -3.36 -6.92
CA ASP A 33 1.75 -2.49 -5.74
C ASP A 33 0.30 -2.05 -5.51
N VAL A 34 -0.44 -1.77 -6.58
CA VAL A 34 -1.88 -1.43 -6.51
C VAL A 34 -2.69 -2.61 -5.99
N ASP A 35 -2.40 -3.82 -6.46
CA ASP A 35 -3.11 -5.01 -6.01
C ASP A 35 -2.76 -5.34 -4.54
N LEU A 36 -1.52 -5.13 -4.11
CA LEU A 36 -1.15 -5.20 -2.69
C LEU A 36 -1.90 -4.15 -1.86
N PHE A 37 -1.95 -2.90 -2.32
CA PHE A 37 -2.64 -1.82 -1.62
C PHE A 37 -4.12 -2.17 -1.38
N ARG A 38 -4.79 -2.74 -2.37
CA ARG A 38 -6.20 -3.17 -2.27
C ARG A 38 -6.44 -4.24 -1.21
N LEU A 39 -5.41 -4.98 -0.78
CA LEU A 39 -5.52 -5.90 0.36
C LEU A 39 -5.61 -5.16 1.70
N VAL A 40 -4.93 -4.01 1.81
CA VAL A 40 -4.75 -3.25 3.05
C VAL A 40 -5.55 -1.95 3.11
N ASP A 41 -6.21 -1.56 2.04
CA ASP A 41 -6.98 -0.32 1.98
C ASP A 41 -8.16 -0.48 1.01
N ALA A 42 -9.33 -0.02 1.44
CA ALA A 42 -10.58 -0.14 0.69
C ALA A 42 -10.89 1.12 -0.14
N ARG A 43 -10.06 2.16 -0.07
CA ARG A 43 -10.23 3.37 -0.87
C ARG A 43 -10.22 3.05 -2.36
N THR A 44 -11.01 3.79 -3.12
CA THR A 44 -11.02 3.71 -4.59
C THR A 44 -9.63 4.03 -5.13
N VAL A 45 -9.17 3.25 -6.12
CA VAL A 45 -7.87 3.45 -6.77
C VAL A 45 -8.09 3.71 -8.26
N ARG A 46 -7.45 4.75 -8.81
CA ARG A 46 -7.53 5.11 -10.23
C ARG A 46 -6.18 5.61 -10.76
N LYS A 47 -6.00 5.60 -12.08
CA LYS A 47 -4.92 6.32 -12.75
C LYS A 47 -5.27 7.81 -12.78
N ALA A 48 -4.30 8.66 -12.48
CA ALA A 48 -4.42 10.11 -12.53
C ALA A 48 -3.18 10.73 -13.18
N MET A 49 -3.39 11.85 -13.89
CA MET A 49 -2.27 12.65 -14.38
C MET A 49 -1.56 13.31 -13.18
N ARG A 50 -0.24 13.14 -13.13
CA ARG A 50 0.68 13.68 -12.14
C ARG A 50 1.76 14.48 -12.83
N THR A 51 2.43 15.31 -12.05
CA THR A 51 3.58 16.12 -12.45
C THR A 51 4.81 15.68 -11.68
N LYS A 52 5.99 16.07 -12.16
CA LYS A 52 7.25 15.83 -11.45
C LYS A 52 7.25 16.51 -10.08
N SER A 53 6.62 17.68 -9.94
CA SER A 53 6.37 18.31 -8.64
C SER A 53 5.67 17.38 -7.63
N ASP A 54 4.64 16.64 -8.04
CA ASP A 54 3.96 15.64 -7.18
C ASP A 54 4.90 14.50 -6.74
N LEU A 55 5.77 14.04 -7.65
CA LEU A 55 6.75 12.99 -7.36
C LEU A 55 7.80 13.46 -6.35
N MET A 56 8.30 14.69 -6.53
CA MET A 56 9.30 15.30 -5.67
C MET A 56 8.77 15.57 -4.26
N GLU A 57 7.47 15.81 -4.08
CA GLU A 57 6.87 15.91 -2.75
C GLU A 57 6.92 14.60 -1.96
N ARG A 58 6.81 13.48 -2.66
CA ARG A 58 6.76 12.15 -2.07
C ARG A 58 8.13 11.57 -1.76
N GLU A 59 9.07 11.71 -2.68
CA GLU A 59 10.38 11.07 -2.57
C GLU A 59 11.46 12.11 -2.28
N GLU A 60 11.71 12.35 -0.99
CA GLU A 60 12.69 13.35 -0.55
C GLU A 60 14.11 13.07 -1.07
N GLN A 61 14.42 11.81 -1.41
CA GLN A 61 15.68 11.43 -2.06
C GLN A 61 15.77 11.97 -3.49
N LEU A 62 14.67 12.04 -4.24
CA LEU A 62 14.65 12.60 -5.60
C LEU A 62 14.90 14.11 -5.59
N ARG A 63 14.48 14.82 -4.54
CA ARG A 63 14.82 16.25 -4.36
C ARG A 63 16.33 16.51 -4.27
N ARG A 64 17.11 15.49 -3.87
CA ARG A 64 18.57 15.56 -3.75
C ARG A 64 19.29 15.19 -5.04
N ASN A 65 18.57 14.68 -6.05
CA ASN A 65 19.15 14.34 -7.35
C ASN A 65 19.14 15.56 -8.29
N PRO A 66 20.30 16.17 -8.60
CA PRO A 66 20.36 17.35 -9.46
C PRO A 66 19.88 17.05 -10.89
N ASP A 67 19.96 15.81 -11.36
CA ASP A 67 19.56 15.42 -12.71
C ASP A 67 18.04 15.48 -12.91
N ILE A 68 17.27 15.35 -11.83
CA ILE A 68 15.80 15.46 -11.89
C ILE A 68 15.37 16.88 -12.24
N PHE A 69 16.14 17.90 -11.83
CA PHE A 69 15.83 19.30 -12.12
C PHE A 69 16.00 19.66 -13.60
N VAL A 70 16.72 18.83 -14.38
CA VAL A 70 16.93 19.03 -15.82
C VAL A 70 15.67 18.71 -16.63
N PHE A 71 14.80 17.84 -16.13
CA PHE A 71 13.54 17.51 -16.79
C PHE A 71 12.50 18.61 -16.52
N GLU A 72 11.83 19.08 -17.57
CA GLU A 72 10.63 19.93 -17.43
C GLU A 72 9.53 19.17 -16.64
N ASP A 73 8.55 19.89 -16.07
CA ASP A 73 7.40 19.29 -15.37
C ASP A 73 6.53 18.53 -16.38
N MET A 74 6.97 17.32 -16.73
CA MET A 74 6.33 16.46 -17.70
C MET A 74 5.16 15.74 -17.02
N PRO A 75 3.94 15.85 -17.57
CA PRO A 75 2.80 15.16 -17.01
C PRO A 75 2.89 13.66 -17.34
N PHE A 76 2.64 12.80 -16.36
CA PHE A 76 2.63 11.34 -16.49
C PHE A 76 1.45 10.71 -15.77
N GLU A 77 1.01 9.53 -16.17
CA GLU A 77 -0.05 8.79 -15.47
C GLU A 77 0.55 7.92 -14.36
N ASP A 78 0.02 8.03 -13.14
CA ASP A 78 0.30 7.09 -12.04
C ASP A 78 -0.98 6.73 -11.28
N TRP A 79 -0.94 5.61 -10.57
CA TRP A 79 -2.01 5.15 -9.72
C TRP A 79 -2.07 5.95 -8.40
N ALA A 80 -3.29 6.32 -8.01
CA ALA A 80 -3.58 7.03 -6.78
C ALA A 80 -4.85 6.49 -6.11
N SER A 81 -4.89 6.60 -4.79
CA SER A 81 -6.08 6.32 -3.97
C SER A 81 -6.88 7.60 -3.70
N GLU A 82 -8.20 7.49 -3.64
CA GLU A 82 -9.10 8.61 -3.40
C GLU A 82 -9.46 8.70 -1.91
N THR A 83 -9.13 9.83 -1.30
CA THR A 83 -9.56 10.20 0.05
C THR A 83 -10.58 11.32 -0.08
N SER A 84 -11.83 11.06 0.34
CA SER A 84 -12.89 12.07 0.33
C SER A 84 -13.41 12.39 1.73
N THR A 85 -13.78 13.64 1.92
CA THR A 85 -14.58 14.20 3.01
C THR A 85 -15.91 14.65 2.40
N MET A 86 -17.01 14.37 3.09
CA MET A 86 -18.35 14.82 2.70
C MET A 86 -18.75 16.00 3.58
N GLU A 87 -19.03 17.15 2.98
CA GLU A 87 -19.58 18.31 3.70
C GLU A 87 -21.10 18.29 3.63
N VAL A 88 -21.78 18.58 4.74
CA VAL A 88 -23.20 18.33 4.90
C VAL A 88 -23.88 19.58 5.51
N ASP A 89 -24.37 20.52 4.68
CA ASP A 89 -25.42 21.49 5.06
C ASP A 89 -26.70 21.53 4.17
N CYS A 90 -27.83 21.88 4.77
CA CYS A 90 -29.07 22.32 4.11
C CYS A 90 -29.95 23.02 5.13
N GLU A 91 -30.44 24.22 4.85
CA GLU A 91 -31.34 25.01 5.70
C GLU A 91 -32.76 25.13 5.09
N ASP A 92 -33.76 25.12 5.96
CA ASP A 92 -35.19 25.30 5.69
C ASP A 92 -35.50 26.76 5.33
N GLU A 93 -36.75 27.02 4.93
CA GLU A 93 -37.23 28.34 4.54
C GLU A 93 -37.13 29.42 5.64
N ASN A 94 -36.82 29.04 6.88
CA ASN A 94 -36.61 29.94 8.03
C ASN A 94 -35.12 30.10 8.41
N GLY A 95 -34.20 29.57 7.61
CA GLY A 95 -32.77 29.53 7.92
C GLY A 95 -32.41 28.49 8.99
N ARG A 96 -33.17 27.39 9.10
CA ARG A 96 -32.90 26.28 10.04
C ARG A 96 -32.61 24.99 9.31
N ILE A 97 -31.52 24.31 9.63
CA ILE A 97 -31.05 23.12 8.89
C ILE A 97 -32.15 22.03 8.63
N GLU A 98 -32.51 21.73 7.37
CA GLU A 98 -33.60 20.82 6.93
C GLU A 98 -33.13 19.43 6.46
N PHE A 99 -32.25 19.30 5.44
CA PHE A 99 -31.83 17.98 4.92
C PHE A 99 -30.63 18.00 3.97
N VAL A 100 -29.53 17.30 4.26
CA VAL A 100 -28.32 17.40 3.43
C VAL A 100 -28.01 16.17 2.56
N VAL A 101 -27.67 16.41 1.28
CA VAL A 101 -26.80 15.53 0.48
C VAL A 101 -25.48 16.28 0.24
N GLY A 102 -24.36 15.70 0.70
CA GLY A 102 -23.10 16.40 0.75
C GLY A 102 -22.23 16.36 -0.50
N SER A 103 -21.43 17.42 -0.72
CA SER A 103 -20.39 17.46 -1.75
C SER A 103 -19.25 16.52 -1.39
N TYR A 104 -18.73 15.77 -2.37
CA TYR A 104 -17.55 14.92 -2.20
C TYR A 104 -16.28 15.72 -2.48
N GLY A 105 -15.44 15.90 -1.47
CA GLY A 105 -14.27 16.76 -1.55
C GLY A 105 -13.16 16.39 -0.58
N TYR A 106 -12.32 17.33 -0.19
CA TYR A 106 -11.48 17.24 1.01
C TYR A 106 -11.34 18.63 1.65
N THR A 107 -10.97 18.66 2.92
CA THR A 107 -10.60 19.91 3.60
C THR A 107 -9.11 20.15 3.43
N SER A 108 -8.73 21.26 2.82
CA SER A 108 -7.32 21.66 2.68
C SER A 108 -6.74 22.16 4.01
N ASP A 109 -5.42 22.35 4.05
CA ASP A 109 -4.69 22.76 5.26
C ASP A 109 -5.11 24.14 5.79
N ASP A 110 -5.69 25.00 4.94
CA ASP A 110 -6.25 26.30 5.31
C ASP A 110 -7.70 26.23 5.83
N GLY A 111 -8.26 25.02 5.92
CA GLY A 111 -9.63 24.77 6.38
C GLY A 111 -10.71 24.95 5.32
N SER A 112 -10.37 25.31 4.08
CA SER A 112 -11.35 25.42 3.00
C SER A 112 -11.74 24.04 2.46
N PHE A 113 -12.98 23.93 1.95
CA PHE A 113 -13.45 22.72 1.29
C PHE A 113 -13.15 22.78 -0.21
N VAL A 114 -12.52 21.73 -0.73
CA VAL A 114 -12.20 21.58 -2.16
C VAL A 114 -13.10 20.51 -2.74
N GLU A 115 -13.89 20.84 -3.77
CA GLU A 115 -14.89 19.98 -4.40
C GLU A 115 -14.31 18.85 -5.28
N HIS A 116 -13.34 18.08 -4.80
CA HIS A 116 -12.84 16.86 -5.44
C HIS A 116 -12.20 15.94 -4.40
N PRO A 117 -12.11 14.61 -4.61
CA PRO A 117 -11.36 13.76 -3.69
C PRO A 117 -9.87 14.11 -3.75
N ARG A 118 -9.21 14.06 -2.59
CA ARG A 118 -7.75 14.10 -2.51
C ARG A 118 -7.20 12.81 -3.12
N LEU A 119 -6.22 12.94 -4.01
CA LEU A 119 -5.58 11.80 -4.65
C LEU A 119 -4.25 11.51 -3.97
N ASP A 120 -4.21 10.51 -3.09
CA ASP A 120 -3.00 10.10 -2.39
C ASP A 120 -2.22 9.05 -3.19
N PRO A 121 -0.88 9.14 -3.26
CA PRO A 121 -0.07 8.17 -3.99
C PRO A 121 -0.16 6.77 -3.37
N ILE A 122 -0.15 5.73 -4.21
CA ILE A 122 -0.04 4.35 -3.73
C ILE A 122 1.41 4.08 -3.31
N PRO A 123 1.69 3.48 -2.14
CA PRO A 123 3.05 3.10 -1.72
C PRO A 123 3.79 2.22 -2.74
N ASN A 124 5.12 2.25 -2.75
CA ASN A 124 5.98 1.48 -3.65
C ASN A 124 6.50 0.23 -2.92
N TYR A 125 5.59 -0.66 -2.54
CA TYR A 125 5.86 -1.80 -1.65
C TYR A 125 6.96 -2.73 -2.12
N THR A 126 7.09 -2.90 -3.43
CA THR A 126 8.09 -3.79 -4.04
C THR A 126 9.37 -3.07 -4.48
N THR A 127 9.48 -1.77 -4.24
CA THR A 127 10.68 -0.97 -4.54
C THR A 127 11.38 -0.44 -3.29
N THR A 128 10.63 0.00 -2.28
CA THR A 128 11.19 0.58 -1.06
C THR A 128 11.03 -0.37 0.13
N ILE A 129 12.05 -0.41 1.00
CA ILE A 129 12.04 -1.28 2.18
C ILE A 129 11.01 -0.77 3.20
N GLU A 130 10.91 0.55 3.35
CA GLU A 130 9.99 1.22 4.26
C GLU A 130 8.52 0.87 3.93
N ASP A 131 8.13 0.97 2.66
CA ASP A 131 6.77 0.63 2.25
C ASP A 131 6.50 -0.87 2.45
N ALA A 132 7.46 -1.76 2.12
CA ALA A 132 7.33 -3.20 2.34
C ALA A 132 7.10 -3.53 3.83
N ILE A 133 7.83 -2.88 4.73
CA ILE A 133 7.64 -3.02 6.19
C ILE A 133 6.28 -2.46 6.62
N GLN A 134 5.85 -1.33 6.04
CA GLN A 134 4.53 -0.75 6.30
C GLN A 134 3.41 -1.70 5.86
N PHE A 135 3.57 -2.39 4.73
CA PHE A 135 2.62 -3.41 4.26
C PHE A 135 2.49 -4.55 5.27
N LYS A 136 3.62 -5.14 5.69
CA LYS A 136 3.67 -6.14 6.76
C LYS A 136 2.93 -5.67 8.01
N SER A 137 3.17 -4.42 8.41
CA SER A 137 2.59 -3.84 9.61
C SER A 137 1.09 -3.57 9.46
N SER A 138 0.62 -3.26 8.26
CA SER A 138 -0.80 -3.04 7.96
C SER A 138 -1.61 -4.34 8.02
N ILE A 139 -0.98 -5.48 7.72
CA ILE A 139 -1.61 -6.81 7.78
C ILE A 139 -1.50 -7.42 9.18
N PHE A 140 -0.30 -7.49 9.75
CA PHE A 140 -0.01 -8.26 10.97
C PHE A 140 0.27 -7.41 12.20
N LEU A 141 0.29 -6.07 12.08
CA LEU A 141 0.74 -5.15 13.14
C LEU A 141 2.10 -5.61 13.69
N SER A 142 2.25 -5.69 15.00
CA SER A 142 3.44 -6.19 15.70
C SER A 142 3.41 -7.69 16.00
N HIS A 143 2.41 -8.44 15.53
CA HIS A 143 2.16 -9.82 15.99
C HIS A 143 3.06 -10.89 15.35
N LEU A 144 3.66 -10.60 14.20
CA LEU A 144 4.72 -11.42 13.62
C LEU A 144 6.06 -10.70 13.72
N HIS A 145 7.05 -11.37 14.30
CA HIS A 145 8.43 -10.91 14.30
C HIS A 145 9.08 -11.24 12.95
N MET A 146 9.74 -10.27 12.35
CA MET A 146 10.41 -10.44 11.07
C MET A 146 11.92 -10.53 11.29
N THR A 147 12.55 -11.53 10.70
CA THR A 147 14.02 -11.65 10.62
C THR A 147 14.43 -11.57 9.17
N ILE A 148 15.46 -10.78 8.89
CA ILE A 148 16.08 -10.63 7.59
C ILE A 148 17.46 -11.27 7.66
N THR A 149 17.83 -12.06 6.67
CA THR A 149 19.15 -12.69 6.58
C THR A 149 19.65 -12.59 5.15
N GLU A 150 20.85 -12.06 4.97
CA GLU A 150 21.55 -12.10 3.69
C GLU A 150 22.09 -13.51 3.45
N VAL A 151 21.91 -14.02 2.24
CA VAL A 151 22.37 -15.35 1.82
C VAL A 151 23.03 -15.26 0.45
N ASP A 152 23.94 -16.19 0.16
CA ASP A 152 24.60 -16.25 -1.13
C ASP A 152 23.58 -16.64 -2.22
N GLY A 153 23.37 -15.72 -3.17
CA GLY A 153 22.51 -15.89 -4.34
C GLY A 153 23.33 -16.24 -5.60
N GLU A 154 22.63 -16.61 -6.68
CA GLU A 154 23.27 -16.99 -7.95
C GLU A 154 24.02 -15.82 -8.61
N TRP A 155 23.51 -14.59 -8.45
CA TRP A 155 24.03 -13.38 -9.10
C TRP A 155 24.47 -12.29 -8.11
N GLY A 156 24.58 -12.61 -6.82
CA GLY A 156 24.92 -11.65 -5.79
C GLY A 156 24.36 -12.03 -4.43
N THR A 157 23.96 -11.03 -3.65
CA THR A 157 23.31 -11.24 -2.34
C THR A 157 21.82 -11.42 -2.54
N ASP A 158 21.29 -12.55 -2.07
CA ASP A 158 19.87 -12.76 -1.89
C ASP A 158 19.47 -12.40 -0.45
N TYR A 159 18.20 -12.09 -0.25
CA TYR A 159 17.59 -11.82 1.04
C TYR A 159 16.59 -12.91 1.38
N ARG A 160 16.75 -13.52 2.55
CA ARG A 160 15.78 -14.42 3.16
C ARG A 160 15.04 -13.70 4.28
N VAL A 161 13.72 -13.61 4.17
CA VAL A 161 12.85 -13.08 5.20
C VAL A 161 12.06 -14.21 5.83
N ALA A 162 12.06 -14.24 7.17
CA ALA A 162 11.31 -15.19 7.96
C ALA A 162 10.38 -14.45 8.91
N LEU A 163 9.11 -14.87 8.94
CA LEU A 163 8.12 -14.39 9.90
C LEU A 163 7.95 -15.42 11.00
N PHE A 164 8.01 -14.96 12.25
CA PHE A 164 7.90 -15.78 13.44
C PHE A 164 6.73 -15.35 14.30
N SER A 165 6.02 -16.32 14.87
CA SER A 165 5.00 -16.08 15.87
C SER A 165 5.61 -15.51 17.16
N PRO A 166 4.80 -14.96 18.09
CA PRO A 166 5.30 -14.54 19.40
C PRO A 166 5.93 -15.68 20.22
N ALA A 167 5.61 -16.93 19.90
CA ALA A 167 6.20 -18.12 20.52
C ALA A 167 7.57 -18.50 19.91
N GLY A 168 8.03 -17.78 18.87
CA GLY A 168 9.30 -18.05 18.18
C GLY A 168 9.21 -19.13 17.10
N GLU A 169 8.00 -19.59 16.75
CA GLU A 169 7.79 -20.57 15.69
C GLU A 169 7.80 -19.87 14.32
N ALA A 170 8.54 -20.42 13.37
CA ALA A 170 8.54 -19.89 12.01
C ALA A 170 7.18 -20.15 11.34
N VAL A 171 6.49 -19.07 10.97
CA VAL A 171 5.21 -19.12 10.25
C VAL A 171 5.46 -19.32 8.77
N HIS A 172 6.31 -18.48 8.18
CA HIS A 172 6.67 -18.58 6.77
C HIS A 172 8.06 -18.03 6.52
N LYS A 173 8.72 -18.50 5.45
CA LYS A 173 10.02 -18.02 5.00
C LYS A 173 10.00 -17.84 3.49
N TYR A 174 10.54 -16.73 3.02
CA TYR A 174 10.63 -16.42 1.60
C TYR A 174 12.03 -15.88 1.26
N GLN A 175 12.52 -16.17 0.07
CA GLN A 175 13.82 -15.70 -0.42
C GLN A 175 13.66 -14.99 -1.77
N SER A 176 14.30 -13.83 -1.93
CA SER A 176 14.36 -13.07 -3.18
C SER A 176 15.69 -12.32 -3.29
N ASP A 177 16.02 -11.88 -4.49
CA ASP A 177 17.15 -11.02 -4.87
C ASP A 177 17.02 -9.58 -4.33
N THR A 178 15.80 -9.12 -4.07
CA THR A 178 15.56 -7.83 -3.42
C THR A 178 14.88 -8.02 -2.07
N LEU A 179 15.28 -7.19 -1.10
CA LEU A 179 14.69 -7.20 0.23
C LEU A 179 13.17 -6.88 0.22
N PRO A 180 12.67 -5.88 -0.53
CA PRO A 180 11.23 -5.63 -0.63
C PRO A 180 10.45 -6.86 -1.12
N HIS A 181 10.89 -7.53 -2.18
CA HIS A 181 10.24 -8.76 -2.66
C HIS A 181 10.28 -9.87 -1.61
N ALA A 182 11.40 -10.04 -0.90
CA ALA A 182 11.50 -11.04 0.15
C ALA A 182 10.51 -10.78 1.30
N ILE A 183 10.31 -9.51 1.69
CA ILE A 183 9.33 -9.10 2.71
C ILE A 183 7.90 -9.39 2.23
N ILE A 184 7.55 -8.93 1.03
CA ILE A 184 6.20 -9.13 0.48
C ILE A 184 5.87 -10.61 0.29
N GLY A 185 6.81 -11.40 -0.25
CA GLY A 185 6.65 -12.84 -0.40
C GLY A 185 6.44 -13.54 0.94
N ALA A 186 7.18 -13.15 1.98
CA ALA A 186 7.00 -13.71 3.31
C ALA A 186 5.61 -13.37 3.89
N VAL A 187 5.12 -12.14 3.68
CA VAL A 187 3.79 -11.71 4.14
C VAL A 187 2.68 -12.47 3.42
N LEU A 188 2.70 -12.49 2.09
CA LEU A 188 1.70 -13.19 1.29
C LEU A 188 1.73 -14.71 1.57
N GLY A 189 2.91 -15.29 1.74
CA GLY A 189 3.08 -16.69 2.10
C GLY A 189 2.47 -17.03 3.46
N ALA A 190 2.72 -16.21 4.48
CA ALA A 190 2.08 -16.39 5.79
C ALA A 190 0.55 -16.27 5.72
N MET A 191 0.02 -15.36 4.90
CA MET A 191 -1.44 -15.28 4.67
C MET A 191 -1.95 -16.52 3.93
N SER A 192 -1.23 -17.02 2.93
CA SER A 192 -1.57 -18.23 2.17
C SER A 192 -1.64 -19.47 3.07
N ASP A 193 -0.67 -19.61 3.97
CA ASP A 193 -0.62 -20.66 5.01
C ASP A 193 -1.76 -20.54 6.04
N GLY A 194 -2.60 -19.51 5.91
CA GLY A 194 -3.79 -19.31 6.73
C GLY A 194 -3.51 -18.63 8.06
N TRP A 195 -2.33 -18.02 8.23
CA TRP A 195 -2.03 -17.30 9.46
C TRP A 195 -3.00 -16.13 9.62
N THR A 196 -3.58 -16.06 10.81
CA THR A 196 -4.51 -15.00 11.23
C THR A 196 -4.32 -14.74 12.71
N TYR A 197 -4.78 -13.58 13.18
CA TYR A 197 -4.71 -13.19 14.57
C TYR A 197 -6.05 -12.58 15.01
N PRO A 198 -6.48 -12.75 16.27
CA PRO A 198 -7.76 -12.19 16.73
C PRO A 198 -7.90 -10.67 16.57
N LEU A 199 -6.78 -9.93 16.57
CA LEU A 199 -6.75 -8.48 16.31
C LEU A 199 -6.36 -8.13 14.86
N ALA A 200 -6.24 -9.12 13.98
CA ALA A 200 -6.00 -8.86 12.57
C ALA A 200 -7.21 -8.11 11.97
N SER A 201 -6.92 -7.10 11.15
CA SER A 201 -7.94 -6.31 10.47
C SER A 201 -8.58 -7.02 9.28
N TYR A 202 -8.30 -8.32 9.09
CA TYR A 202 -8.73 -9.12 7.95
C TYR A 202 -9.16 -10.55 8.32
N LYS A 203 -9.96 -11.16 7.46
CA LYS A 203 -10.40 -12.55 7.45
C LYS A 203 -10.14 -13.14 6.07
N LEU A 204 -9.62 -14.37 6.07
CA LEU A 204 -9.46 -15.16 4.85
C LEU A 204 -10.76 -15.90 4.52
N VAL A 205 -11.13 -15.89 3.24
CA VAL A 205 -12.24 -16.67 2.68
C VAL A 205 -11.75 -17.45 1.47
N ASP A 206 -12.43 -18.56 1.19
CA ASP A 206 -12.13 -19.40 0.03
C ASP A 206 -12.77 -18.83 -1.25
#